data_AF-A0AAJ6GBP2-F1
#
_entry.id   AF-A0AAJ6GBP2-F1
#
_cell.length_a   1.000
_cell.length_b   1.000
_cell.length_c   1.000
_cell.angle_alpha   90.00
_cell.angle_beta   90.00
_cell.angle_gamma   90.00
#
_symmetry.space_group_name_H-M   'P 1'
#
loop_
_entity.id
_entity.type
_entity.pdbx_description
1 polymer ?
#
loop_
_entity_poly.entity_id
_entity_poly.type
_entity_poly.pdbx_seq_one_letter_code
_entity_poly.pdbx_strand_id
1 'polypeptide(L)'
;MATDSRFPRDGRFIEELGWFNPKAKDVLYKLDLENIKKWLSNGAQPTYAVKSILIKEGLMEKDKGAPLDRKQRRALKNPEKRRKNRTQAKPEVTTEESNTEA
;
A
#
# COMPACT_ATOMS: atom_id res chain seq x y z
N MET A 1 6.99 -14.53 1.32
CA MET A 1 7.31 -15.64 0.39
C MET A 1 8.11 -15.14 -0.80
N ALA A 2 9.05 -15.96 -1.29
CA ALA A 2 9.71 -15.79 -2.58
C ALA A 2 9.04 -16.70 -3.62
N THR A 3 8.64 -16.12 -4.75
CA THR A 3 7.98 -16.84 -5.84
C THR A 3 8.49 -16.32 -7.18
N ASP A 4 8.40 -17.18 -8.21
CA ASP A 4 8.68 -16.80 -9.58
C ASP A 4 7.42 -16.20 -10.21
N SER A 5 7.58 -15.04 -10.87
CA SER A 5 6.48 -14.25 -11.43
C SER A 5 5.67 -14.95 -12.51
N ARG A 6 6.19 -16.05 -13.08
CA ARG A 6 5.52 -16.86 -14.10
C ARG A 6 4.44 -17.78 -13.53
N PHE A 7 4.43 -18.00 -12.21
CA PHE A 7 3.48 -18.89 -11.55
C PHE A 7 2.33 -18.10 -10.90
N PRO A 8 1.15 -18.74 -10.72
CA PRO A 8 0.05 -18.09 -10.01
C PRO A 8 0.46 -17.71 -8.59
N ARG A 9 -0.08 -16.57 -8.11
CA ARG A 9 0.29 -15.95 -6.83
C ARG A 9 0.16 -16.90 -5.63
N ASP A 10 -0.92 -17.68 -5.62
CA ASP A 10 -1.27 -18.57 -4.50
C ASP A 10 -0.89 -20.04 -4.81
N GLY A 11 0.05 -20.25 -5.75
CA GLY A 11 0.52 -21.57 -6.18
C GLY A 11 1.84 -21.99 -5.51
N ARG A 12 2.70 -22.65 -6.28
CA ARG A 12 4.02 -23.09 -5.81
C ARG A 12 4.92 -21.89 -5.51
N PHE A 13 5.36 -21.77 -4.26
CA PHE A 13 6.41 -20.85 -3.86
C PHE A 13 7.74 -21.59 -3.69
N ILE A 14 8.85 -20.84 -3.72
CA ILE A 14 10.19 -21.40 -3.55
C ILE A 14 10.50 -21.52 -2.07
N GLU A 15 10.29 -20.43 -1.32
CA GLU A 15 10.64 -20.34 0.09
C GLU A 15 9.73 -19.34 0.85
N GLU A 16 9.41 -19.67 2.09
CA GLU A 16 8.66 -18.79 2.99
C GLU A 16 9.62 -17.93 3.82
N LEU A 17 9.69 -16.64 3.51
CA LEU A 17 10.58 -15.67 4.18
C LEU A 17 9.93 -14.98 5.40
N GLY A 18 8.73 -15.42 5.79
CA GLY A 18 7.94 -14.82 6.86
C GLY A 18 6.53 -14.38 6.44
N TRP A 19 5.83 -13.70 7.35
CA TRP A 19 4.43 -13.31 7.22
C TRP A 19 4.20 -11.84 7.60
N PHE A 20 3.14 -11.25 7.04
CA PHE A 20 2.71 -9.88 7.31
C PHE A 20 1.19 -9.83 7.52
N ASN A 21 0.78 -9.24 8.64
CA ASN A 21 -0.62 -9.00 8.99
C ASN A 21 -0.88 -7.47 9.06
N PRO A 22 -1.52 -6.87 8.05
CA PRO A 22 -1.81 -5.43 8.04
C PRO A 22 -2.86 -4.99 9.06
N LYS A 23 -3.59 -5.93 9.70
CA LYS A 23 -4.68 -5.63 10.64
C LYS A 23 -4.25 -5.73 12.11
N ALA A 24 -3.08 -6.29 12.40
CA ALA A 24 -2.59 -6.42 13.77
C ALA A 24 -2.18 -5.05 14.33
N LYS A 25 -2.37 -4.83 15.64
CA LYS A 25 -1.95 -3.58 16.32
C LYS A 25 -0.51 -3.66 16.81
N ASP A 26 -0.07 -4.83 17.26
CA ASP A 26 1.20 -5.00 17.97
C ASP A 26 2.28 -5.67 17.10
N VAL A 27 2.06 -6.92 16.67
CA VAL A 27 3.01 -7.65 15.79
C VAL A 27 2.49 -7.67 14.37
N LEU A 28 3.00 -6.75 13.55
CA LEU A 28 2.60 -6.58 12.15
C LEU A 28 3.23 -7.61 11.22
N TYR A 29 4.44 -8.09 11.52
CA TYR A 29 5.15 -9.06 10.67
C TYR A 29 6.18 -9.86 11.46
N LYS A 30 6.56 -11.01 10.89
CA LYS A 30 7.76 -11.76 11.26
C LYS A 30 8.55 -12.04 9.99
N LEU A 31 9.84 -11.76 10.01
CA LEU A 31 10.74 -11.94 8.87
C LEU A 31 11.92 -12.81 9.28
N ASP A 32 12.36 -13.67 8.35
CA ASP A 32 13.63 -14.39 8.46
C ASP A 32 14.74 -13.58 7.78
N LEU A 33 15.52 -12.85 8.58
CA LEU A 33 16.51 -11.91 8.09
C LEU A 33 17.67 -12.60 7.33
N GLU A 34 18.01 -13.83 7.69
CA GLU A 34 19.13 -14.55 7.07
C GLU A 34 18.79 -14.96 5.64
N ASN A 35 17.63 -15.60 5.49
CA ASN A 35 17.15 -16.03 4.18
C ASN A 35 16.82 -14.83 3.28
N ILE A 36 16.24 -13.75 3.83
CA ILE A 36 15.99 -12.52 3.06
C ILE A 36 17.29 -11.93 2.51
N LYS A 37 18.36 -11.84 3.33
CA LYS A 37 19.66 -11.33 2.86
C LYS A 37 20.21 -12.16 1.72
N LYS A 38 20.13 -13.50 1.82
CA LYS A 38 20.53 -14.41 0.75
C LYS A 38 19.76 -14.13 -0.56
N TRP A 39 18.45 -13.99 -0.47
CA TRP A 39 17.61 -13.70 -1.65
C TRP A 39 17.88 -12.32 -2.25
N LEU A 40 18.10 -11.30 -1.42
CA LEU A 40 18.49 -9.97 -1.88
C LEU A 40 19.84 -10.00 -2.60
N SER A 41 20.83 -10.71 -2.07
CA SER A 41 22.13 -10.92 -2.74
C SER A 41 21.99 -11.68 -4.07
N ASN A 42 21.04 -12.60 -4.17
CA ASN A 42 20.72 -13.32 -5.41
C ASN A 42 19.91 -12.48 -6.42
N GLY A 43 19.59 -11.22 -6.12
CA GLY A 43 18.88 -10.30 -7.01
C GLY A 43 17.35 -10.37 -6.93
N ALA A 44 16.79 -10.94 -5.86
CA ALA A 44 15.35 -10.95 -5.65
C ALA A 44 14.75 -9.53 -5.71
N GLN A 45 13.65 -9.38 -6.44
CA GLN A 45 12.96 -8.10 -6.59
C GLN A 45 11.78 -8.03 -5.60
N PRO A 46 11.89 -7.26 -4.50
CA PRO A 46 10.80 -7.13 -3.55
C PRO A 46 9.66 -6.27 -4.13
N THR A 47 8.42 -6.64 -3.80
CA THR A 47 7.24 -5.84 -4.15
C THR A 47 7.14 -4.59 -3.28
N TYR A 48 6.34 -3.60 -3.67
CA TYR A 48 6.24 -2.29 -3.00
C TYR A 48 6.00 -2.35 -1.48
N ALA A 49 5.06 -3.20 -1.05
CA ALA A 49 4.76 -3.39 0.37
C ALA A 49 5.94 -4.02 1.12
N VAL A 50 6.55 -5.06 0.54
CA VAL A 50 7.71 -5.75 1.11
C VAL A 50 8.91 -4.81 1.19
N LYS A 51 9.18 -4.03 0.13
CA LYS A 51 10.24 -3.01 0.11
C LYS A 51 10.09 -2.01 1.26
N SER A 52 8.87 -1.57 1.54
CA SER A 52 8.59 -0.66 2.67
C SER A 52 8.91 -1.30 4.02
N ILE A 53 8.67 -2.60 4.18
CA ILE A 53 9.04 -3.35 5.39
C ILE A 53 10.56 -3.53 5.48
N LEU A 54 11.22 -3.92 4.38
CA LEU A 54 12.67 -4.09 4.33
C LEU A 54 13.44 -2.79 4.60
N ILE A 55 12.92 -1.64 4.15
CA ILE A 55 13.49 -0.33 4.47
C ILE A 55 13.34 -0.01 5.96
N LYS A 56 12.20 -0.32 6.57
CA LYS A 56 12.01 -0.12 8.03
C LYS A 56 12.97 -0.97 8.86
N GLU A 57 13.26 -2.18 8.37
CA GLU A 57 14.20 -3.10 9.00
C GLU A 57 15.68 -2.75 8.72
N GLY A 58 15.95 -1.75 7.88
CA GLY A 58 17.31 -1.34 7.52
C GLY A 58 18.03 -2.29 6.55
N LEU A 59 17.30 -3.21 5.89
CA LEU A 59 17.86 -4.12 4.90
C LEU A 59 17.98 -3.50 3.50
N MET A 60 17.27 -2.41 3.23
CA MET A 60 17.33 -1.68 1.97
C MET A 60 17.32 -0.16 2.22
N GLU A 61 18.04 0.60 1.40
CA GLU A 61 17.89 2.05 1.39
C GLU A 61 16.62 2.45 0.63
N LYS A 62 15.99 3.53 1.07
CA LYS A 62 14.91 4.15 0.31
C LYS A 62 15.52 4.77 -0.94
N ASP A 63 15.20 4.23 -2.12
CA ASP A 63 15.55 4.90 -3.37
C ASP A 63 15.10 6.36 -3.25
N LYS A 64 16.07 7.28 -3.33
CA LYS A 64 15.80 8.71 -3.48
C LYS A 64 15.19 8.85 -4.86
N GLY A 65 13.88 8.63 -4.96
CA GLY A 65 13.14 8.60 -6.22
C GLY A 65 13.56 9.78 -7.08
N ALA A 66 13.61 9.56 -8.39
CA ALA A 66 14.00 10.59 -9.35
C ALA A 66 13.29 11.92 -8.98
N PRO A 67 14.03 13.05 -8.95
CA PRO A 67 13.45 14.31 -8.50
C PRO A 67 12.18 14.59 -9.28
N LEU A 68 11.05 14.69 -8.58
CA LEU A 68 9.76 15.05 -9.17
C LEU A 68 9.95 16.32 -10.00
N ASP A 69 9.47 16.27 -11.24
CA ASP A 69 9.58 17.40 -12.16
C ASP A 69 9.02 18.68 -11.51
N ARG A 70 9.66 19.81 -11.80
CA ARG A 70 9.35 21.13 -11.22
C ARG A 70 7.88 21.51 -11.41
N LYS A 71 7.25 21.02 -12.48
CA LYS A 71 5.83 21.23 -12.80
C LYS A 71 4.89 20.54 -11.81
N GLN A 72 5.24 19.33 -11.35
CA GLN A 72 4.44 18.58 -10.37
C GLN A 72 4.50 19.20 -8.97
N ARG A 73 5.67 19.72 -8.56
CA ARG A 73 5.83 20.43 -7.27
C ARG A 73 4.98 21.69 -7.15
N ARG A 74 4.75 22.40 -8.27
CA ARG A 74 3.89 23.60 -8.33
C ARG A 74 2.40 23.28 -8.15
N ALA A 75 1.94 22.10 -8.58
CA ALA A 75 0.53 21.71 -8.50
C ALA A 75 0.06 21.39 -7.07
N LEU A 76 0.92 20.82 -6.21
CA LEU A 76 0.59 20.61 -4.79
C LEU A 76 0.48 21.93 -4.01
N LYS A 77 1.06 23.03 -4.53
CA LYS A 77 1.08 24.33 -3.85
C LYS A 77 -0.19 25.16 -4.04
N ASN A 78 -1.18 24.68 -4.80
CA ASN A 78 -2.46 25.38 -4.98
C ASN A 78 -3.69 24.45 -4.78
N PRO A 79 -4.08 24.17 -3.53
CA PRO A 79 -5.16 23.24 -3.18
C PRO A 79 -6.59 23.81 -3.33
N GLU A 80 -6.76 25.11 -3.57
CA GLU A 80 -8.06 25.78 -3.41
C GLU A 80 -9.07 25.55 -4.55
N LYS A 81 -8.62 25.12 -5.73
CA LYS A 81 -9.53 24.87 -6.87
C LYS A 81 -10.47 23.67 -6.67
N ARG A 82 -10.20 22.76 -5.74
CA ARG A 82 -11.06 21.58 -5.50
C ARG A 82 -12.32 21.89 -4.68
N ARG A 83 -12.37 22.98 -3.90
CA ARG A 83 -13.52 23.28 -3.03
C ARG A 83 -14.72 23.88 -3.77
N LYS A 84 -14.55 24.48 -4.95
CA LYS A 84 -15.67 25.11 -5.70
C LYS A 84 -16.58 24.12 -6.43
N ASN A 85 -16.13 22.89 -6.67
CA ASN A 85 -16.88 21.92 -7.48
C ASN A 85 -17.79 21.00 -6.64
N ARG A 86 -17.89 21.21 -5.31
CA ARG A 86 -18.70 20.36 -4.40
C ARG A 86 -20.04 20.98 -3.99
N THR A 87 -20.33 22.22 -4.37
CA THR A 87 -21.52 22.95 -3.85
C THR A 87 -22.71 22.95 -4.81
N GLN A 88 -22.66 22.22 -5.93
CA GLN A 88 -23.80 22.11 -6.85
C GLN A 88 -24.08 20.65 -7.20
N ALA A 89 -24.67 19.91 -6.25
CA ALA A 89 -25.40 18.68 -6.50
C ALA A 89 -26.26 18.35 -5.27
N LYS A 90 -27.45 18.94 -5.19
CA LYS A 90 -28.61 18.36 -4.48
C LYS A 90 -29.16 17.25 -5.39
N PRO A 91 -29.66 16.14 -4.83
CA PRO A 91 -31.10 15.94 -4.98
C PRO A 91 -31.78 15.47 -3.69
N GLU A 92 -32.94 16.08 -3.44
CA GLU A 92 -34.06 15.56 -2.66
C GLU A 92 -34.62 14.30 -3.34
N VAL A 93 -34.91 13.25 -2.55
CA VAL A 93 -36.08 12.39 -2.76
C VAL A 93 -36.61 11.97 -1.37
N THR A 94 -37.81 12.44 -1.08
CA THR A 94 -38.70 12.08 0.02
C THR A 94 -39.33 10.70 -0.21
N THR A 95 -39.52 9.90 0.84
CA THR A 95 -40.73 9.09 1.03
C THR A 95 -40.96 8.89 2.52
N GLU A 96 -42.01 9.53 3.01
CA GLU A 96 -42.68 9.26 4.27
C GLU A 96 -43.43 7.93 4.15
N GLU A 97 -43.27 7.01 5.10
CA GLU A 97 -44.37 6.12 5.48
C GLU A 97 -44.35 5.95 7.01
N SER A 98 -45.29 6.66 7.61
CA SER A 98 -45.82 6.52 8.95
C SER A 98 -46.72 5.28 9.05
N ASN A 99 -46.54 4.43 10.08
CA ASN A 99 -47.66 3.85 10.83
C ASN A 99 -47.21 3.15 12.12
N THR A 100 -47.78 3.62 13.25
CA THR A 100 -48.37 2.94 14.44
C THR A 100 -47.64 1.74 15.09
N GLU A 101 -47.60 1.54 16.41
CA GLU A 101 -48.59 1.76 17.49
C GLU A 101 -47.94 1.45 18.87
N ALA A 102 -48.65 1.83 19.94
CA ALA A 102 -48.48 1.54 21.39
C ALA A 102 -47.92 2.66 22.28
#